data_AF-A0A6A5ZQM7-F1
#
_entry.id   AF-A0A6A5ZQM7-F1
#
_cell.length_a   1.000
_cell.length_b   1.000
_cell.length_c   1.000
_cell.angle_alpha   90.00
_cell.angle_beta   90.00
_cell.angle_gamma   90.00
#
_symmetry.space_group_name_H-M   'P 1'
#
loop_
_entity.id
_entity.type
_entity.pdbx_description
1 polymer ?
#
loop_
_entity_poly.entity_id
_entity_poly.type
_entity_poly.pdbx_seq_one_letter_code
_entity_poly.pdbx_strand_id
1 'polypeptide(L)'
;MLVRFHPLQTFSTPTMSSSTPDIYRHLLRLPRELRDLIYPDIVKQGDPIRLGYAEPHAITNPFHSNSMVAAEALEAFYKCNSFIISFDDDPKARPVARQHWKYHPFFPVIRHLIIEATESVINPEQANLEHFESLYWDSLARKNWTSLLSLDHLQTLEVRLEKRNDRNVSTFDFGPVLRELEHRASPPDIRVLTSLDRMLARLRDQMLQAAARVHLSLTESSNSTTTHIRLPLTRDLE
;
A
#
# COMPACT_ATOMS: atom_id res chain seq x y z
N MET A 1 -16.99 -17.47 19.19
CA MET A 1 -16.77 -16.20 19.92
C MET A 1 -16.64 -15.10 18.88
N LEU A 2 -17.71 -14.34 18.63
CA LEU A 2 -17.80 -13.33 17.57
C LEU A 2 -17.22 -12.01 18.08
N VAL A 3 -16.02 -11.64 17.61
CA VAL A 3 -15.44 -10.32 17.85
C VAL A 3 -16.18 -9.32 16.98
N ARG A 4 -17.07 -8.52 17.58
CA ARG A 4 -17.72 -7.39 16.93
C ARG A 4 -16.68 -6.28 16.78
N PHE A 5 -16.26 -6.02 15.54
CA PHE A 5 -15.53 -4.80 15.21
C PHE A 5 -16.51 -3.62 15.34
N HIS A 6 -16.24 -2.73 16.30
CA HIS A 6 -16.90 -1.44 16.35
C HIS A 6 -16.48 -0.65 15.11
N PRO A 7 -17.43 -0.04 14.36
CA PRO A 7 -17.07 0.91 13.33
C PRO A 7 -16.32 2.07 13.99
N LEU A 8 -15.12 2.35 13.46
CA LEU A 8 -14.32 3.51 13.83
C LEU A 8 -15.24 4.73 13.84
N GLN A 9 -15.25 5.45 14.97
CA GLN A 9 -15.85 6.77 15.07
C GLN A 9 -15.32 7.59 13.90
N THR A 10 -16.18 7.88 12.93
CA THR A 10 -15.93 8.93 11.96
C THR A 10 -15.77 10.20 12.75
N PHE A 11 -14.53 10.68 12.90
CA PHE A 11 -14.29 12.04 13.36
C PHE A 11 -15.08 12.95 12.43
N SER A 12 -16.15 13.54 12.97
CA SER A 12 -16.86 14.62 12.31
C SER A 12 -15.83 15.69 12.03
N THR A 13 -15.37 15.78 10.78
CA THR A 13 -14.56 16.90 10.33
C THR A 13 -15.37 18.15 10.68
N PRO A 14 -14.82 19.08 11.47
CA PRO A 14 -15.52 20.31 11.78
C PRO A 14 -15.90 20.92 10.44
N THR A 15 -17.20 21.13 10.21
CA THR A 15 -17.71 21.95 9.14
C THR A 15 -17.11 23.33 9.33
N MET A 16 -15.93 23.55 8.75
CA MET A 16 -15.24 24.83 8.76
C MET A 16 -16.12 25.79 7.98
N SER A 17 -16.86 26.60 8.72
CA SER A 17 -17.66 27.71 8.22
C SER A 17 -16.76 28.68 7.45
N SER A 18 -16.81 28.58 6.12
CA SER A 18 -16.68 29.64 5.09
C SER A 18 -15.87 30.93 5.36
N SER A 19 -14.81 30.92 6.16
CA SER A 19 -13.92 32.08 6.38
C SER A 19 -12.53 31.89 5.77
N THR A 20 -12.39 31.01 4.78
CA THR A 20 -11.21 30.88 3.92
C THR A 20 -10.86 32.09 3.02
N PRO A 21 -11.73 33.08 2.69
CA PRO A 21 -11.39 34.05 1.64
C PRO A 21 -10.31 35.09 1.97
N ASP A 22 -9.80 35.20 3.21
CA ASP A 22 -8.82 36.26 3.54
C ASP A 22 -7.40 35.77 3.85
N ILE A 23 -7.17 34.47 4.07
CA ILE A 23 -5.84 33.99 4.47
C ILE A 23 -4.77 34.27 3.41
N TYR A 24 -5.10 34.10 2.12
CA TYR A 24 -4.14 34.33 1.04
C TYR A 24 -3.77 35.81 0.89
N ARG A 25 -4.66 36.77 1.25
CA ARG A 25 -4.35 38.20 1.23
C ARG A 25 -3.28 38.56 2.25
N HIS A 26 -3.30 37.91 3.41
CA HIS A 26 -2.27 38.09 4.43
C HIS A 26 -0.96 37.46 4.00
N LEU A 27 -0.99 36.24 3.42
CA LEU A 27 0.22 35.58 2.91
C LEU A 27 0.92 36.42 1.83
N LEU A 28 0.16 37.02 0.90
CA LEU A 28 0.72 37.86 -0.16
C LEU A 28 1.50 39.09 0.33
N ARG A 29 1.27 39.54 1.57
CA ARG A 29 2.03 40.66 2.18
C ARG A 29 3.37 40.23 2.75
N LEU A 30 3.56 38.93 2.95
CA LEU A 30 4.82 38.37 3.45
C LEU A 30 5.77 38.11 2.26
N PRO A 31 7.09 38.20 2.46
CA PRO A 31 8.05 37.69 1.49
C PRO A 31 7.93 36.15 1.37
N ARG A 32 8.41 35.58 0.26
CA ARG A 32 8.24 34.15 -0.05
C ARG A 32 8.84 33.26 1.03
N GLU A 33 9.99 33.64 1.56
CA GLU A 33 10.73 32.88 2.57
C GLU A 33 9.90 32.69 3.85
N LEU A 34 9.14 33.72 4.26
CA LEU A 34 8.24 33.61 5.40
C LEU A 34 7.00 32.77 5.09
N ARG A 35 6.49 32.81 3.85
CA ARG A 35 5.38 31.93 3.44
C ARG A 35 5.80 30.47 3.45
N ASP A 36 7.01 30.16 2.98
CA ASP A 36 7.56 28.81 2.96
C ASP A 36 7.68 28.21 4.38
N LEU A 37 7.85 29.04 5.42
CA LEU A 37 7.82 28.61 6.82
C LEU A 37 6.40 28.32 7.33
N ILE A 38 5.39 29.01 6.78
CA ILE A 38 3.99 28.91 7.22
C ILE A 38 3.26 27.77 6.50
N TYR A 39 3.54 27.54 5.21
CA TYR A 39 2.80 26.55 4.42
C TYR A 39 2.76 25.16 5.05
N PRO A 40 3.86 24.59 5.59
CA PRO A 40 3.82 23.28 6.24
C PRO A 40 2.76 23.18 7.33
N ASP A 41 2.57 24.22 8.15
CA ASP A 41 1.56 24.22 9.22
C ASP A 41 0.12 24.24 8.68
N ILE A 42 -0.09 24.71 7.45
CA ILE A 42 -1.40 24.79 6.81
C ILE A 42 -1.71 23.51 6.02
N VAL A 43 -0.74 23.00 5.26
CA VAL A 43 -1.00 21.98 4.23
C VAL A 43 -0.54 20.57 4.63
N LYS A 44 0.19 20.43 5.74
CA LYS A 44 0.63 19.12 6.23
C LYS A 44 -0.55 18.34 6.79
N GLN A 45 -0.67 17.10 6.37
CA GLN A 45 -1.62 16.10 6.83
C GLN A 45 -0.86 15.08 7.70
N GLY A 46 -1.55 14.55 8.70
CA GLY A 46 -0.96 13.56 9.61
C GLY A 46 -0.76 12.19 8.96
N ASP A 47 -1.67 11.81 8.06
CA ASP A 47 -1.70 10.50 7.43
C ASP A 47 -1.12 10.53 6.00
N PRO A 48 -0.49 9.43 5.53
CA PRO A 48 -0.03 9.34 4.15
C PRO A 48 -1.15 9.50 3.12
N ILE A 49 -0.88 10.30 2.09
CA ILE A 49 -1.85 10.71 1.08
C ILE A 49 -1.72 9.84 -0.16
N ARG A 50 -2.82 9.24 -0.64
CA ARG A 50 -2.80 8.45 -1.87
C ARG A 50 -2.53 9.36 -3.08
N LEU A 51 -1.42 9.12 -3.76
CA LEU A 51 -1.06 9.90 -4.95
C LEU A 51 -2.10 9.67 -6.06
N GLY A 52 -2.62 10.76 -6.64
CA GLY A 52 -3.71 10.73 -7.63
C GLY A 52 -5.12 10.89 -7.06
N TYR A 53 -5.30 10.76 -5.74
CA TYR A 53 -6.56 11.05 -5.03
C TYR A 53 -6.38 12.10 -3.95
N ALA A 54 -5.29 12.86 -4.01
CA ALA A 54 -5.04 13.93 -3.07
C ALA A 54 -6.10 15.01 -3.23
N GLU A 55 -6.81 15.33 -2.15
CA GLU A 55 -7.63 16.52 -2.01
C GLU A 55 -6.83 17.52 -1.18
N PRO A 56 -5.95 18.31 -1.81
CA PRO A 56 -5.12 19.24 -1.07
C PRO A 56 -5.98 20.37 -0.47
N HIS A 57 -5.44 21.03 0.54
CA HIS A 57 -6.11 22.13 1.23
C HIS A 57 -6.59 23.20 0.23
N ALA A 58 -7.76 23.83 0.47
CA ALA A 58 -8.37 24.77 -0.46
C ALA A 58 -7.43 25.90 -0.94
N ILE A 59 -6.45 26.27 -0.13
CA ILE A 59 -5.42 27.28 -0.45
C ILE A 59 -4.55 26.90 -1.66
N THR A 60 -4.39 25.61 -1.96
CA THR A 60 -3.62 25.11 -3.10
C THR A 60 -4.42 25.14 -4.40
N ASN A 61 -5.72 25.43 -4.34
CA ASN A 61 -6.58 25.45 -5.52
C ASN A 61 -6.62 26.88 -6.10
N PRO A 62 -6.17 27.09 -7.36
CA PRO A 62 -6.16 28.42 -7.98
C PRO A 62 -7.56 29.01 -8.21
N PHE A 63 -8.63 28.21 -8.16
CA PHE A 63 -10.01 28.69 -8.25
C PHE A 63 -10.55 29.19 -6.91
N HIS A 64 -9.94 28.78 -5.79
CA HIS A 64 -10.34 29.18 -4.43
C HIS A 64 -9.33 30.09 -3.73
N SER A 65 -8.18 30.35 -4.36
CA SER A 65 -7.06 31.11 -3.82
C SER A 65 -6.43 31.98 -4.92
N ASN A 66 -5.44 32.80 -4.56
CA ASN A 66 -4.60 33.47 -5.55
C ASN A 66 -3.70 32.45 -6.26
N SER A 67 -3.51 32.57 -7.57
CA SER A 67 -2.74 31.60 -8.38
C SER A 67 -1.28 31.42 -7.93
N MET A 68 -0.63 32.48 -7.48
CA MET A 68 0.75 32.41 -6.96
C MET A 68 0.80 31.65 -5.63
N VAL A 69 -0.08 32.02 -4.69
CA VAL A 69 -0.19 31.34 -3.39
C VAL A 69 -0.58 29.88 -3.58
N ALA A 70 -1.50 29.60 -4.50
CA ALA A 70 -1.93 28.24 -4.82
C ALA A 70 -0.76 27.39 -5.32
N ALA A 71 0.05 27.91 -6.24
CA ALA A 71 1.21 27.19 -6.77
C ALA A 71 2.27 26.93 -5.67
N GLU A 72 2.61 27.93 -4.87
CA GLU A 72 3.56 27.78 -3.76
C GLU A 72 3.06 26.82 -2.68
N ALA A 73 1.79 26.94 -2.28
CA ALA A 73 1.19 26.06 -1.29
C ALA A 73 1.09 24.61 -1.80
N LEU A 74 0.85 24.42 -3.10
CA LEU A 74 0.83 23.10 -3.72
C LEU A 74 2.24 22.50 -3.76
N GLU A 75 3.26 23.29 -4.09
CA GLU A 75 4.66 22.87 -3.99
C GLU A 75 5.01 22.44 -2.56
N ALA A 76 4.64 23.25 -1.56
CA ALA A 76 4.83 22.93 -0.14
C ALA A 76 4.08 21.66 0.27
N PHE A 77 2.85 21.47 -0.23
CA PHE A 77 2.03 20.27 0.01
C PHE A 77 2.77 19.00 -0.43
N TYR A 78 3.36 18.99 -1.62
CA TYR A 78 4.13 17.82 -2.09
C TYR A 78 5.48 17.65 -1.38
N LYS A 79 6.06 18.73 -0.87
CA LYS A 79 7.33 18.69 -0.13
C LYS A 79 7.18 18.16 1.29
N CYS A 80 6.12 18.50 2.00
CA CYS A 80 6.01 18.23 3.44
C CYS A 80 5.13 17.02 3.81
N ASN A 81 4.35 16.50 2.87
CA ASN A 81 3.50 15.33 3.10
C ASN A 81 4.15 14.02 2.62
N SER A 82 3.75 12.93 3.26
CA SER A 82 4.05 11.57 2.81
C SER A 82 3.01 11.13 1.80
N PHE A 83 3.46 10.63 0.66
CA PHE A 83 2.58 10.10 -0.37
C PHE A 83 2.66 8.59 -0.44
N ILE A 84 1.53 7.93 -0.71
CA ILE A 84 1.48 6.48 -0.90
C ILE A 84 1.06 6.14 -2.33
N ILE A 85 1.80 5.23 -2.95
CA ILE A 85 1.51 4.64 -4.26
C ILE A 85 1.44 3.13 -4.14
N SER A 86 0.51 2.51 -4.87
CA SER A 86 0.43 1.05 -4.95
C SER A 86 0.93 0.59 -6.32
N PHE A 87 1.87 -0.33 -6.32
CA PHE A 87 2.39 -1.03 -7.49
C PHE A 87 1.64 -2.35 -7.74
N ASP A 88 0.60 -2.64 -6.97
CA ASP A 88 -0.16 -3.86 -7.15
C ASP A 88 -0.98 -3.82 -8.44
N ASP A 89 -0.75 -4.85 -9.26
CA ASP A 89 -1.54 -5.17 -10.44
C ASP A 89 -2.92 -5.74 -10.09
N ASP A 90 -3.58 -5.30 -9.01
CA ASP A 90 -4.94 -5.79 -8.69
C ASP A 90 -5.87 -5.43 -9.85
N PRO A 91 -6.35 -6.40 -10.65
CA PRO A 91 -7.18 -6.15 -11.85
C PRO A 91 -8.49 -5.44 -11.51
N LYS A 92 -8.89 -5.41 -10.23
CA LYS A 92 -10.05 -4.67 -9.72
C LYS A 92 -9.73 -3.22 -9.37
N ALA A 93 -8.46 -2.85 -9.20
CA ALA A 93 -8.05 -1.48 -9.02
C ALA A 93 -8.35 -0.70 -10.32
N ARG A 94 -9.04 0.44 -10.17
CA ARG A 94 -9.50 1.25 -11.32
C ARG A 94 -8.33 1.59 -12.26
N PRO A 95 -8.50 1.47 -13.59
CA PRO A 95 -7.42 1.64 -14.56
C PRO A 95 -6.72 3.01 -14.50
N VAL A 96 -7.43 4.06 -14.04
CA VAL A 96 -6.93 5.44 -13.98
C VAL A 96 -5.72 5.60 -13.05
N ALA A 97 -5.59 4.75 -12.01
CA ALA A 97 -4.46 4.80 -11.10
C ALA A 97 -3.17 4.16 -11.67
N ARG A 98 -3.28 3.34 -12.72
CA ARG A 98 -2.20 2.41 -13.11
C ARG A 98 -1.05 3.06 -13.90
N GLN A 99 -1.19 4.27 -14.44
CA GLN A 99 -0.21 4.77 -15.42
C GLN A 99 0.24 6.24 -15.30
N HIS A 100 -0.40 7.09 -14.50
CA HIS A 100 -0.19 8.55 -14.63
C HIS A 100 0.51 9.25 -13.47
N TRP A 101 0.82 8.56 -12.38
CA TRP A 101 1.43 9.22 -11.21
C TRP A 101 2.79 9.85 -11.53
N LYS A 102 3.61 9.22 -12.39
CA LYS A 102 4.89 9.78 -12.85
C LYS A 102 4.77 11.00 -13.77
N TYR A 103 3.60 11.21 -14.38
CA TYR A 103 3.30 12.40 -15.20
C TYR A 103 2.67 13.52 -14.37
N HIS A 104 2.50 13.30 -13.05
CA HIS A 104 1.99 14.34 -12.18
C HIS A 104 3.00 15.51 -12.17
N PRO A 105 2.59 16.76 -12.45
CA PRO A 105 3.51 17.90 -12.57
C PRO A 105 4.39 18.12 -11.33
N PHE A 106 3.87 17.75 -10.16
CA PHE A 106 4.56 17.88 -8.87
C PHE A 106 5.29 16.60 -8.44
N PHE A 107 5.36 15.59 -9.30
CA PHE A 107 6.11 14.37 -9.01
C PHE A 107 7.56 14.65 -8.60
N PRO A 108 8.34 15.50 -9.31
CA PRO A 108 9.75 15.76 -8.95
C PRO A 108 9.95 16.45 -7.59
N VAL A 109 8.91 17.07 -7.02
CA VAL A 109 9.02 17.78 -5.72
C VAL A 109 8.66 16.91 -4.52
N ILE A 110 8.19 15.67 -4.72
CA ILE A 110 7.91 14.73 -3.64
C ILE A 110 9.19 14.44 -2.84
N ARG A 111 9.09 14.51 -1.51
CA ARG A 111 10.19 14.23 -0.58
C ARG A 111 10.02 12.93 0.21
N HIS A 112 8.77 12.53 0.45
CA HIS A 112 8.45 11.37 1.28
C HIS A 112 7.49 10.45 0.54
N LEU A 113 7.96 9.25 0.20
CA LEU A 113 7.19 8.29 -0.59
C LEU A 113 7.10 6.94 0.12
N ILE A 114 5.89 6.38 0.09
CA ILE A 114 5.55 5.04 0.55
C ILE A 114 5.06 4.25 -0.66
N ILE A 115 5.64 3.08 -0.90
CA ILE A 115 5.28 2.19 -1.99
C ILE A 115 4.69 0.93 -1.40
N GLU A 116 3.41 0.67 -1.69
CA GLU A 116 2.79 -0.62 -1.44
C GLU A 116 3.03 -1.51 -2.66
N ALA A 117 3.70 -2.63 -2.47
CA ALA A 117 4.01 -3.56 -3.54
C ALA A 117 3.78 -4.99 -3.07
N THR A 118 3.53 -5.87 -4.02
CA THR A 118 3.48 -7.31 -3.79
C THR A 118 4.73 -7.96 -4.35
N GLU A 119 5.23 -8.96 -3.62
CA GLU A 119 6.35 -9.77 -4.06
C GLU A 119 6.04 -10.41 -5.42
N SER A 120 6.96 -10.24 -6.38
CA SER A 120 6.89 -10.91 -7.66
C SER A 120 7.11 -12.41 -7.48
N VAL A 121 6.24 -13.20 -8.10
CA VAL A 121 6.38 -14.66 -8.10
C VAL A 121 7.31 -15.04 -9.24
N ILE A 122 8.61 -14.84 -9.02
CA ILE A 122 9.65 -15.29 -9.96
C ILE A 122 10.01 -16.73 -9.60
N ASN A 123 10.08 -17.61 -10.62
CA ASN A 123 10.53 -18.98 -10.40
C ASN A 123 12.01 -18.95 -9.96
N PRO A 124 12.34 -19.36 -8.73
CA PRO A 124 13.72 -19.32 -8.23
C PRO A 124 14.68 -20.22 -9.00
N GLU A 125 14.19 -21.23 -9.72
CA GLU A 125 15.02 -22.06 -10.60
C GLU A 125 15.51 -21.30 -11.84
N GLN A 126 14.88 -20.16 -12.15
CA GLN A 126 15.21 -19.27 -13.26
C GLN A 126 15.90 -17.97 -12.78
N ALA A 127 16.36 -17.93 -11.52
CA ALA A 127 16.84 -16.73 -10.82
C ALA A 127 18.24 -16.25 -11.25
N ASN A 128 18.49 -16.13 -12.56
CA ASN A 128 19.55 -15.26 -13.06
C ASN A 128 18.98 -13.87 -13.31
N LEU A 129 19.63 -12.83 -12.76
CA LEU A 129 19.29 -11.42 -12.99
C LEU A 129 19.25 -11.10 -14.50
N GLU A 130 20.21 -11.60 -15.30
CA GLU A 130 20.25 -11.32 -16.74
C GLU A 130 19.03 -11.90 -17.47
N HIS A 131 18.61 -13.10 -17.08
CA HIS A 131 17.41 -13.72 -17.63
C HIS A 131 16.16 -12.95 -17.22
N PHE A 132 16.08 -12.53 -15.95
CA PHE A 132 14.99 -11.70 -15.46
C PHE A 132 14.88 -10.39 -16.24
N GLU A 133 15.98 -9.65 -16.39
CA GLU A 133 16.00 -8.41 -17.18
C GLU A 133 15.58 -8.68 -18.63
N SER A 134 16.04 -9.77 -19.27
CA SER A 134 15.64 -10.11 -20.64
C SER A 134 14.11 -10.27 -20.83
N LEU A 135 13.42 -10.79 -19.80
CA LEU A 135 11.99 -11.05 -19.84
C LEU A 135 11.14 -9.87 -19.36
N TYR A 136 11.63 -9.12 -18.37
CA TYR A 136 10.83 -8.18 -17.59
C TYR A 136 11.32 -6.73 -17.63
N TRP A 137 12.35 -6.41 -18.43
CA TRP A 137 12.87 -5.04 -18.53
C TRP A 137 11.79 -4.01 -18.91
N ASP A 138 10.84 -4.39 -19.77
CA ASP A 138 9.76 -3.51 -20.24
C ASP A 138 8.46 -3.65 -19.43
N SER A 139 8.46 -4.49 -18.38
CA SER A 139 7.29 -4.70 -17.54
C SER A 139 6.83 -3.40 -16.86
N LEU A 140 5.52 -3.29 -16.57
CA LEU A 140 4.98 -2.13 -15.89
C LEU A 140 5.60 -1.96 -14.48
N ALA A 141 5.77 -3.07 -13.76
CA ALA A 141 6.44 -3.07 -12.46
C ALA A 141 7.85 -2.49 -12.57
N ARG A 142 8.65 -2.95 -13.54
CA ARG A 142 10.00 -2.43 -13.75
C ARG A 142 10.00 -0.94 -14.08
N LYS A 143 9.15 -0.50 -15.02
CA LYS A 143 9.00 0.92 -15.37
C LYS A 143 8.61 1.79 -14.17
N ASN A 144 7.72 1.30 -13.31
CA ASN A 144 7.28 2.01 -12.11
C ASN A 144 8.44 2.16 -11.11
N TRP A 145 9.20 1.09 -10.87
CA TRP A 145 10.41 1.15 -10.04
C TRP A 145 11.44 2.10 -10.63
N THR A 146 11.79 1.97 -11.92
CA THR A 146 12.75 2.86 -12.58
C THR A 146 12.31 4.33 -12.54
N SER A 147 11.00 4.61 -12.54
CA SER A 147 10.48 5.99 -12.45
C SER A 147 10.82 6.68 -11.12
N LEU A 148 11.14 5.92 -10.05
CA LEU A 148 11.63 6.51 -8.80
C LEU A 148 12.97 7.22 -8.98
N LEU A 149 13.73 6.83 -10.01
CA LEU A 149 15.00 7.47 -10.32
C LEU A 149 14.84 8.90 -10.83
N SER A 150 13.64 9.37 -11.18
CA SER A 150 13.44 10.79 -11.50
C SER A 150 13.13 11.66 -10.28
N LEU A 151 13.10 11.08 -9.07
CA LEU A 151 12.85 11.82 -7.81
C LEU A 151 14.17 12.28 -7.19
N ASP A 152 14.81 13.29 -7.78
CA ASP A 152 16.16 13.74 -7.41
C ASP A 152 16.29 14.30 -5.99
N HIS A 153 15.16 14.59 -5.34
CA HIS A 153 15.13 15.12 -3.98
C HIS A 153 14.25 14.29 -3.04
N LEU A 154 14.04 13.02 -3.38
CA LEU A 154 13.48 12.06 -2.44
C LEU A 154 14.35 12.03 -1.17
N GLN A 155 13.72 12.21 -0.01
CA GLN A 155 14.39 12.18 1.30
C GLN A 155 14.11 10.88 2.02
N THR A 156 12.89 10.35 1.92
CA THR A 156 12.52 9.08 2.55
C THR A 156 11.75 8.21 1.57
N LEU A 157 12.12 6.94 1.50
CA LEU A 157 11.44 5.91 0.72
C LEU A 157 11.10 4.72 1.62
N GLU A 158 9.81 4.47 1.83
CA GLU A 158 9.33 3.28 2.53
C GLU A 158 8.71 2.31 1.53
N VAL A 159 9.20 1.08 1.47
CA VAL A 159 8.63 0.00 0.66
C VAL A 159 7.90 -0.97 1.57
N ARG A 160 6.57 -1.01 1.46
CA ARG A 160 5.69 -1.96 2.12
C ARG A 160 5.44 -3.13 1.17
N LEU A 161 6.19 -4.20 1.37
CA LEU A 161 6.16 -5.39 0.53
C LEU A 161 5.25 -6.46 1.14
N GLU A 162 4.18 -6.84 0.46
CA GLU A 162 3.39 -8.03 0.79
C GLU A 162 4.08 -9.29 0.24
N LYS A 163 4.53 -10.18 1.14
CA LYS A 163 5.15 -11.45 0.77
C LYS A 163 4.12 -12.42 0.21
N ARG A 164 4.44 -13.09 -0.89
CA ARG A 164 3.54 -14.02 -1.59
C ARG A 164 4.04 -15.46 -1.57
N ASN A 165 5.35 -15.69 -1.52
CA ASN A 165 5.92 -17.04 -1.44
C ASN A 165 6.45 -17.37 -0.04
N ASP A 166 6.72 -18.65 0.21
CA ASP A 166 7.29 -19.19 1.45
C ASP A 166 8.83 -19.18 1.49
N ARG A 167 9.47 -18.89 0.37
CA ARG A 167 10.92 -18.80 0.15
C ARG A 167 11.47 -17.41 0.50
N ASN A 168 12.68 -17.12 0.05
CA ASN A 168 13.32 -15.82 0.24
C ASN A 168 12.61 -14.73 -0.55
N VAL A 169 12.63 -13.50 0.01
CA VAL A 169 12.04 -12.33 -0.64
C VAL A 169 12.75 -12.08 -1.97
N SER A 170 11.99 -12.10 -3.06
CA SER A 170 12.49 -11.71 -4.37
C SER A 170 12.69 -10.19 -4.43
N THR A 171 13.91 -9.75 -4.77
CA THR A 171 14.24 -8.33 -4.93
C THR A 171 14.58 -7.96 -6.37
N PHE A 172 14.31 -8.82 -7.35
CA PHE A 172 14.75 -8.59 -8.74
C PHE A 172 14.11 -7.33 -9.36
N ASP A 173 12.84 -7.06 -9.08
CA ASP A 173 12.15 -5.89 -9.66
C ASP A 173 12.71 -4.55 -9.18
N PHE A 174 13.00 -4.47 -7.88
CA PHE A 174 13.27 -3.20 -7.20
C PHE A 174 14.70 -3.06 -6.68
N GLY A 175 15.40 -4.17 -6.43
CA GLY A 175 16.73 -4.19 -5.83
C GLY A 175 17.79 -3.40 -6.63
N PRO A 176 17.84 -3.49 -7.97
CA PRO A 176 18.72 -2.63 -8.76
C PRO A 176 18.43 -1.13 -8.60
N VAL A 177 17.14 -0.76 -8.59
CA VAL A 177 16.71 0.63 -8.42
C VAL A 177 17.06 1.16 -7.03
N LEU A 178 16.81 0.38 -5.97
CA LEU A 178 17.18 0.80 -4.61
C LEU A 178 18.69 1.01 -4.48
N ARG A 179 19.50 0.11 -5.05
CA ARG A 179 20.95 0.30 -5.10
C ARG A 179 21.34 1.59 -5.81
N GLU A 180 20.70 1.91 -6.94
CA GLU A 180 20.99 3.17 -7.65
C GLU A 180 20.59 4.41 -6.83
N LEU A 181 19.48 4.36 -6.09
CA LEU A 181 19.08 5.43 -5.17
C LEU A 181 20.10 5.64 -4.04
N GLU A 182 20.67 4.56 -3.50
CA GLU A 182 21.70 4.61 -2.44
C GLU A 182 23.02 5.25 -2.88
N HIS A 183 23.35 5.21 -4.17
CA HIS A 183 24.60 5.76 -4.72
C HIS A 183 24.50 7.24 -5.14
N ARG A 184 23.39 7.91 -4.85
CA ARG A 184 23.19 9.32 -5.18
C ARG A 184 24.05 10.23 -4.32
N ALA A 185 24.28 11.45 -4.79
CA ALA A 185 24.94 12.50 -4.01
C ALA A 185 24.18 12.84 -2.71
N SER A 186 22.84 12.72 -2.73
CA SER A 186 21.97 12.81 -1.56
C SER A 186 21.07 11.57 -1.54
N PRO A 187 21.50 10.46 -0.90
CA PRO A 187 20.71 9.24 -0.86
C PRO A 187 19.51 9.41 0.10
N PRO A 188 18.31 8.89 -0.27
CA PRO A 188 17.16 8.88 0.64
C PRO A 188 17.35 7.87 1.78
N ASP A 189 16.66 8.07 2.91
CA ASP A 189 16.45 7.03 3.94
C ASP A 189 15.49 5.97 3.38
N ILE A 190 16.03 4.79 3.06
CA ILE A 190 15.29 3.68 2.46
C ILE A 190 14.95 2.65 3.53
N ARG A 191 13.66 2.32 3.65
CA ARG A 191 13.15 1.29 4.56
C ARG A 191 12.33 0.28 3.79
N VAL A 192 12.62 -1.00 3.99
CA VAL A 192 11.84 -2.09 3.41
C VAL A 192 11.14 -2.84 4.53
N LEU A 193 9.82 -2.77 4.56
CA LEU A 193 8.95 -3.46 5.50
C LEU A 193 8.26 -4.60 4.78
N THR A 194 8.37 -5.82 5.30
CA THR A 194 7.71 -6.99 4.71
C THR A 194 6.55 -7.44 5.57
N SER A 195 5.36 -7.52 4.99
CA SER A 195 4.17 -8.13 5.62
C SER A 195 4.06 -9.61 5.25
N LEU A 196 3.68 -10.42 6.24
CA LEU A 196 3.35 -11.84 6.11
C LEU A 196 1.84 -12.11 6.26
N ASP A 197 1.02 -11.06 6.39
CA ASP A 197 -0.38 -11.17 6.82
C ASP A 197 -1.19 -12.09 5.91
N ARG A 198 -0.99 -11.99 4.59
CA ARG A 198 -1.68 -12.83 3.61
C ARG A 198 -1.26 -14.28 3.68
N MET A 199 0.02 -14.57 3.93
CA MET A 199 0.48 -15.95 4.13
C MET A 199 -0.11 -16.55 5.40
N LEU A 200 -0.09 -15.78 6.50
CA LEU A 200 -0.66 -16.20 7.78
C LEU A 200 -2.18 -16.42 7.67
N ALA A 201 -2.89 -15.55 6.96
CA ALA A 201 -4.32 -15.71 6.69
C ALA A 201 -4.61 -17.01 5.91
N ARG A 202 -3.83 -17.30 4.85
CA ARG A 202 -3.96 -18.55 4.08
C ARG A 202 -3.70 -19.79 4.93
N LEU A 203 -2.67 -19.77 5.77
CA LEU A 203 -2.35 -20.88 6.66
C LEU A 203 -3.48 -21.13 7.66
N ARG A 204 -4.01 -20.05 8.27
CA ARG A 204 -5.16 -20.14 9.18
C ARG A 204 -6.37 -20.79 8.49
N ASP A 205 -6.68 -20.37 7.27
CA ASP A 205 -7.82 -20.89 6.52
C ASP A 205 -7.62 -22.39 6.17
N GLN A 206 -6.39 -22.80 5.83
CA GLN A 206 -6.04 -24.21 5.61
C GLN A 206 -6.21 -25.05 6.87
N MET A 207 -5.77 -24.55 8.03
CA MET A 207 -5.92 -25.24 9.32
C MET A 207 -7.40 -25.43 9.67
N LEU A 208 -8.24 -24.41 9.45
CA LEU A 208 -9.69 -24.51 9.67
C LEU A 208 -10.33 -25.55 8.75
N GLN A 209 -9.93 -25.61 7.48
CA GLN A 209 -10.44 -26.63 6.54
C GLN A 209 -9.99 -28.05 6.93
N ALA A 210 -8.75 -28.22 7.37
CA ALA A 210 -8.25 -29.51 7.86
C ALA A 210 -9.02 -29.98 9.11
N ALA A 211 -9.24 -29.09 10.07
CA ALA A 211 -10.03 -29.38 11.27
C ALA A 211 -11.47 -29.79 10.94
N ALA A 212 -12.11 -29.09 9.99
CA ALA A 212 -13.47 -29.44 9.53
C ALA A 212 -13.52 -30.84 8.90
N ARG A 213 -12.52 -31.22 8.10
CA ARG A 213 -12.43 -32.56 7.49
C ARG A 213 -12.29 -33.67 8.52
N VAL A 214 -11.47 -33.46 9.56
CA VAL A 214 -11.31 -34.42 10.66
C VAL A 214 -12.61 -34.56 11.47
N HIS A 215 -13.34 -33.45 11.68
CA HIS A 215 -14.63 -33.52 12.36
C HIS A 215 -15.68 -34.32 11.56
N LEU A 216 -15.72 -34.14 10.24
CA LEU A 216 -16.60 -34.89 9.35
C LEU A 216 -16.26 -36.40 9.35
N SER A 217 -14.98 -36.77 9.26
CA SER A 217 -14.59 -38.19 9.27
C SER A 217 -14.91 -38.89 10.61
N LEU A 218 -14.79 -38.18 11.73
CA LEU A 218 -15.17 -38.71 13.05
C LEU A 218 -16.69 -38.89 13.21
N THR A 219 -17.49 -37.98 12.65
CA THR A 219 -18.96 -38.07 12.69
C THR A 219 -19.50 -39.17 11.77
N GLU A 220 -18.90 -39.35 10.58
CA GLU A 220 -19.23 -40.45 9.67
C GLU A 220 -18.85 -41.82 10.27
N SER A 221 -17.67 -41.94 10.90
CA SER A 221 -17.24 -43.16 11.60
C SER A 221 -18.17 -43.54 12.77
N SER A 222 -18.63 -42.53 13.53
CA SER A 222 -19.56 -42.74 14.64
C SER A 222 -20.93 -43.26 14.17
N ASN A 223 -21.42 -42.81 13.01
CA ASN A 223 -22.69 -43.26 12.45
C ASN A 223 -22.61 -44.66 11.81
N SER A 224 -21.43 -45.08 11.35
CA SER A 224 -21.22 -46.42 10.76
C SER A 224 -21.07 -47.55 11.79
N THR A 225 -20.97 -47.24 13.09
CA THR A 225 -20.78 -48.25 14.15
C THR A 225 -22.10 -48.66 14.84
N THR A 226 -23.26 -48.41 14.20
CA THR A 226 -24.50 -49.12 14.58
C THR A 226 -24.46 -50.53 13.99
N THR A 227 -23.54 -51.36 14.48
CA THR A 227 -23.57 -52.79 14.24
C THR A 227 -24.77 -53.33 15.01
N HIS A 228 -25.84 -53.69 14.29
CA HIS A 228 -26.91 -54.50 14.85
C HIS A 228 -26.31 -55.80 15.37
N ILE A 229 -26.02 -55.87 16.67
CA ILE A 229 -25.74 -57.12 17.37
C ILE A 229 -27.06 -57.90 17.34
N ARG A 230 -27.24 -58.74 16.31
CA ARG A 230 -28.25 -59.79 16.33
C ARG A 230 -27.85 -60.76 17.42
N LEU A 231 -28.46 -60.63 18.60
CA LEU A 231 -28.41 -61.66 19.62
C LEU A 231 -28.90 -62.97 19.00
N PRO A 232 -28.16 -64.08 19.12
CA PRO A 232 -28.65 -65.37 18.68
C PRO A 232 -29.90 -65.70 19.50
N LEU A 233 -31.04 -65.85 18.82
CA LEU A 233 -32.23 -66.47 19.39
C LEU A 233 -31.83 -67.90 19.80
N THR A 234 -31.63 -68.10 21.10
CA THR A 234 -31.63 -69.41 21.73
C THR A 234 -32.95 -70.08 21.39
N ARG A 235 -32.91 -71.11 20.55
CA ARG A 235 -34.02 -72.05 20.38
C ARG A 235 -34.06 -72.91 21.64
N ASP A 236 -35.16 -72.79 22.37
CA ASP A 236 -35.55 -73.72 23.40
C ASP A 236 -35.71 -75.12 22.81
N LEU A 237 -34.86 -76.02 23.33
CA LEU A 237 -35.11 -77.39 23.80
C LEU A 237 -36.48 -78.01 23.45
N GLU A 238 -36.41 -79.11 22.69
CA GLU A 238 -37.21 -80.33 22.96
C GLU A 238 -36.44 -81.23 23.93
#